data_AF-A0A8T5KGH8-F1
#
_entry.id   AF-A0A8T5KGH8-F1
#
_cell.length_a   1.000
_cell.length_b   1.000
_cell.length_c   1.000
_cell.angle_alpha   90.00
_cell.angle_beta   90.00
_cell.angle_gamma   90.00
#
_symmetry.space_group_name_H-M   'P 1'
#
loop_
_entity.id
_entity.type
_entity.pdbx_description
1 polymer ?
#
loop_
_entity_poly.entity_id
_entity_poly.type
_entity_poly.pdbx_seq_one_letter_code
_entity_poly.pdbx_strand_id
1 'polypeptide(L)'
;MSDTEKIFKTVETYLRAIRTGSENDFRKAFYWNAVVINADGNNPVESTESIDEFMKKVQKRKAEGTTVEEIAHGVSVNQLAGAANVRVDFELVIGDKSLWGTDFFNMVKSGEEWKISQKIYAVTH
;
A
#
# COMPACT_ATOMS: atom_id res chain seq x y z
N MET A 1 -1.76 -3.57 -22.58
CA MET A 1 -1.35 -3.86 -21.20
C MET A 1 -2.41 -4.78 -20.62
N SER A 2 -2.03 -5.99 -20.26
CA SER A 2 -2.85 -6.97 -19.52
C SER A 2 -3.27 -6.40 -18.17
N ASP A 3 -4.33 -6.96 -17.58
CA ASP A 3 -4.76 -6.55 -16.25
C ASP A 3 -3.69 -6.80 -15.18
N THR A 4 -2.94 -7.90 -15.30
CA THR A 4 -1.82 -8.20 -14.40
C THR A 4 -0.73 -7.11 -14.46
N GLU A 5 -0.34 -6.67 -15.65
CA GLU A 5 0.61 -5.55 -15.81
C GLU A 5 0.07 -4.23 -15.21
N LYS A 6 -1.24 -3.97 -15.36
CA LYS A 6 -1.86 -2.79 -14.75
C LYS A 6 -1.90 -2.87 -13.23
N ILE A 7 -2.15 -4.06 -12.67
CA ILE A 7 -2.08 -4.31 -11.23
C ILE A 7 -0.67 -4.04 -10.71
N PHE A 8 0.37 -4.57 -11.36
CA PHE A 8 1.76 -4.27 -11.01
C PHE A 8 2.05 -2.78 -11.04
N LYS A 9 1.60 -2.07 -12.08
CA LYS A 9 1.75 -0.61 -12.18
C LYS A 9 1.07 0.14 -11.04
N THR A 10 -0.08 -0.34 -10.54
CA THR A 10 -0.74 0.23 -9.37
C THR A 10 0.08 -0.01 -8.10
N VAL A 11 0.66 -1.20 -7.93
CA VAL A 11 1.60 -1.49 -6.83
C VAL A 11 2.84 -0.58 -6.90
N GLU A 12 3.45 -0.42 -8.07
CA GLU A 12 4.58 0.51 -8.25
C GLU A 12 4.21 1.97 -7.93
N THR A 13 3.00 2.37 -8.30
CA THR A 13 2.47 3.70 -7.98
C THR A 13 2.30 3.88 -6.47
N TYR A 14 1.82 2.83 -5.78
CA TYR A 14 1.76 2.79 -4.33
C TYR A 14 3.15 2.92 -3.67
N LEU A 15 4.13 2.11 -4.09
CA LEU A 15 5.49 2.15 -3.54
C LEU A 15 6.13 3.53 -3.75
N ARG A 16 5.89 4.15 -4.93
CA ARG A 16 6.29 5.54 -5.20
C ARG A 16 5.59 6.53 -4.27
N ALA A 17 4.30 6.34 -3.97
CA ALA A 17 3.56 7.18 -3.03
C ALA A 17 4.18 7.12 -1.63
N ILE A 18 4.54 5.93 -1.13
CA ILE A 18 5.27 5.78 0.14
C ILE A 18 6.61 6.50 0.09
N ARG A 19 7.40 6.28 -0.97
CA ARG A 19 8.74 6.86 -1.11
C ARG A 19 8.74 8.38 -1.26
N THR A 20 7.70 8.98 -1.80
CA THR A 20 7.66 10.43 -2.09
C THR A 20 6.74 11.21 -1.16
N GLY A 21 5.77 10.56 -0.50
CA GLY A 21 4.68 11.24 0.18
C GLY A 21 3.70 11.95 -0.76
N SER A 22 3.76 11.65 -2.06
CA SER A 22 2.96 12.30 -3.10
C SER A 22 1.47 11.95 -2.96
N GLU A 23 0.66 12.96 -2.63
CA GLU A 23 -0.81 12.82 -2.58
C GLU A 23 -1.39 12.33 -3.92
N ASN A 24 -0.86 12.84 -5.03
CA ASN A 24 -1.32 12.42 -6.36
C ASN A 24 -1.08 10.93 -6.61
N ASP A 25 0.04 10.38 -6.14
CA ASP A 25 0.32 8.95 -6.28
C ASP A 25 -0.58 8.11 -5.36
N PHE A 26 -0.86 8.58 -4.13
CA PHE A 26 -1.87 7.93 -3.27
C PHE A 26 -3.24 7.89 -3.94
N ARG A 27 -3.72 9.01 -4.49
CA ARG A 27 -5.03 9.10 -5.16
C ARG A 27 -5.12 8.29 -6.46
N LYS A 28 -3.98 8.03 -7.10
CA LYS A 28 -3.89 7.12 -8.25
C LYS A 28 -3.93 5.66 -7.82
N ALA A 29 -3.23 5.30 -6.75
CA ALA A 29 -3.13 3.93 -6.28
C ALA A 29 -4.40 3.43 -5.58
N PHE A 30 -5.09 4.30 -4.83
CA PHE A 30 -6.22 3.91 -3.98
C PHE A 30 -7.55 4.50 -4.45
N TYR A 31 -8.64 3.82 -4.08
CA TYR A 31 -9.95 4.47 -4.00
C TYR A 31 -9.99 5.47 -2.84
N TRP A 32 -10.80 6.52 -2.97
CA TRP A 32 -10.92 7.58 -1.95
C TRP A 32 -11.44 7.06 -0.60
N ASN A 33 -12.21 5.97 -0.61
CA ASN A 33 -12.77 5.31 0.57
C ASN A 33 -11.97 4.06 0.97
N ALA A 34 -10.76 3.88 0.45
CA ALA A 34 -9.93 2.74 0.83
C ALA A 34 -9.51 2.83 2.30
N VAL A 35 -9.29 1.66 2.90
CA VAL A 35 -8.85 1.52 4.29
C VAL A 35 -7.50 0.80 4.36
N VAL A 36 -6.73 1.13 5.39
CA VAL A 36 -5.46 0.52 5.72
C VAL A 36 -5.57 -0.10 7.11
N ILE A 37 -5.19 -1.37 7.24
CA ILE A 37 -5.34 -2.14 8.48
C ILE A 37 -3.98 -2.68 8.90
N ASN A 38 -3.53 -2.33 10.10
CA ASN A 38 -2.38 -2.98 10.72
C ASN A 38 -2.84 -4.26 11.45
N ALA A 39 -2.44 -5.42 10.95
CA ALA A 39 -2.79 -6.73 11.51
C ALA A 39 -2.02 -7.07 12.79
N ASP A 40 -0.92 -6.37 13.09
CA ASP A 40 -0.17 -6.56 14.34
C ASP A 40 -0.85 -5.90 15.55
N GLY A 41 -1.89 -5.11 15.32
CA GLY A 41 -2.66 -4.49 16.37
C GLY A 41 -3.56 -5.47 17.10
N ASN A 42 -3.65 -5.33 18.42
CA ASN A 42 -4.48 -6.19 19.28
C ASN A 42 -6.00 -6.04 19.00
N ASN A 43 -6.42 -4.93 18.38
CA ASN A 43 -7.79 -4.64 18.01
C ASN A 43 -7.87 -4.17 16.55
N PRO A 44 -8.44 -4.96 15.63
CA PRO A 44 -8.55 -4.60 14.21
C PRO A 44 -9.31 -3.28 13.96
N VAL A 45 -10.28 -2.93 14.82
CA VAL A 45 -11.06 -1.69 14.66
C VAL A 45 -10.20 -0.46 14.94
N GLU A 46 -9.40 -0.50 16.01
CA GLU A 46 -8.48 0.58 16.38
C GLU A 46 -7.25 0.63 15.45
N SER A 47 -6.98 -0.46 14.75
CA SER A 47 -5.85 -0.61 13.82
C SER A 47 -6.23 -0.32 12.36
N THR A 48 -7.47 0.12 12.13
CA THR A 48 -7.97 0.53 10.82
C THR A 48 -7.92 2.04 10.70
N GLU A 49 -7.38 2.53 9.59
CA GLU A 49 -7.37 3.95 9.25
C GLU A 49 -7.84 4.19 7.81
N SER A 50 -8.34 5.38 7.55
CA SER A 50 -8.64 5.84 6.19
C SER A 50 -7.35 6.07 5.39
N ILE A 51 -7.47 6.05 4.07
CA ILE A 51 -6.33 6.36 3.19
C ILE A 51 -5.77 7.77 3.42
N ASP A 52 -6.61 8.74 3.77
CA ASP A 52 -6.17 10.11 4.05
C ASP A 52 -5.35 10.19 5.34
N GLU A 53 -5.72 9.44 6.38
CA GLU A 53 -4.96 9.35 7.63
C GLU A 53 -3.60 8.67 7.41
N PHE A 54 -3.59 7.56 6.68
CA PHE A 54 -2.36 6.85 6.33
C PHE A 54 -1.41 7.74 5.52
N MET A 55 -1.93 8.42 4.48
CA MET A 55 -1.16 9.38 3.68
C MET A 55 -0.55 10.49 4.54
N LYS A 56 -1.35 11.09 5.44
CA LYS A 56 -0.85 12.14 6.35
C LYS A 56 0.26 11.63 7.28
N LYS A 57 0.19 10.39 7.76
CA LYS A 57 1.26 9.78 8.55
C LYS A 57 2.57 9.67 7.75
N VAL A 58 2.50 9.20 6.51
CA VAL A 58 3.68 9.11 5.62
C VAL A 58 4.25 10.51 5.34
N GLN A 59 3.40 11.47 4.99
CA GLN A 59 3.81 12.86 4.72
C GLN A 59 4.45 13.53 5.93
N LYS A 60 3.88 13.32 7.13
CA LYS A 60 4.43 13.86 8.38
C LYS A 60 5.85 13.36 8.62
N ARG A 61 6.09 12.04 8.51
CA ARG A 61 7.44 11.47 8.67
C ARG A 61 8.44 12.09 7.69
N LYS A 62 8.04 12.32 6.44
CA LYS A 62 8.92 12.97 5.44
C LYS A 62 9.18 14.44 5.75
N ALA A 63 8.17 15.18 6.21
CA ALA A 63 8.34 16.56 6.64
C ALA A 63 9.29 16.67 7.84
N GLU A 64 9.33 15.66 8.69
CA GLU A 64 10.27 15.51 9.81
C GLU A 64 11.67 15.04 9.36
N GLY A 65 11.92 14.92 8.05
CA GLY A 65 13.22 14.48 7.49
C GLY A 65 13.47 12.98 7.61
N THR A 66 12.47 12.18 7.99
CA THR A 66 12.60 10.72 8.09
C THR A 66 12.37 10.08 6.72
N THR A 67 13.37 9.34 6.23
CA THR A 67 13.20 8.48 5.06
C THR A 67 12.15 7.42 5.36
N VAL A 68 11.20 7.23 4.45
CA VAL A 68 10.19 6.17 4.51
C VAL A 68 10.10 5.58 3.11
N GLU A 69 10.40 4.30 2.99
CA GLU A 69 10.35 3.54 1.74
C GLU A 69 9.91 2.10 2.04
N GLU A 70 9.09 1.54 1.16
CA GLU A 70 8.81 0.10 1.11
C GLU A 70 9.45 -0.45 -0.16
N ILE A 71 10.34 -1.42 0.00
CA ILE A 71 11.08 -2.08 -1.07
C ILE A 71 10.45 -3.44 -1.29
N ALA A 72 9.83 -3.66 -2.44
CA ALA A 72 9.19 -4.94 -2.74
C ALA A 72 10.22 -6.03 -3.09
N HIS A 73 10.13 -7.18 -2.43
CA HIS A 73 10.96 -8.37 -2.67
C HIS A 73 10.20 -9.49 -3.39
N GLY A 74 8.87 -9.46 -3.35
CA GLY A 74 8.03 -10.41 -4.06
C GLY A 74 6.63 -9.86 -4.21
N VAL A 75 6.04 -10.05 -5.39
CA VAL A 75 4.65 -9.66 -5.66
C VAL A 75 3.94 -10.86 -6.30
N SER A 76 2.84 -11.28 -5.69
CA SER A 76 1.98 -12.33 -6.23
C SER A 76 0.56 -11.81 -6.40
N VAL A 77 -0.07 -12.18 -7.51
CA VAL A 77 -1.38 -11.68 -7.93
C VAL A 77 -2.32 -12.87 -8.12
N ASN A 78 -3.43 -12.87 -7.41
CA ASN A 78 -4.58 -13.72 -7.69
C ASN A 78 -5.72 -12.86 -8.21
N GLN A 79 -6.13 -13.06 -9.46
CA GLN A 79 -7.09 -12.21 -10.15
C GLN A 79 -8.25 -13.04 -10.71
N LEU A 80 -9.47 -12.52 -10.56
CA LEU A 80 -10.64 -13.00 -11.27
C LEU A 80 -11.51 -11.82 -11.71
N ALA A 81 -11.70 -11.69 -13.03
CA ALA A 81 -12.47 -10.61 -13.64
C ALA A 81 -12.00 -9.23 -13.13
N GLY A 82 -12.90 -8.47 -12.51
CA GLY A 82 -12.64 -7.13 -11.97
C GLY A 82 -12.12 -7.08 -10.53
N ALA A 83 -11.72 -8.21 -9.96
CA ALA A 83 -11.19 -8.30 -8.59
C ALA A 83 -9.78 -8.93 -8.59
N ALA A 84 -8.92 -8.44 -7.70
CA ALA A 84 -7.62 -9.03 -7.46
C ALA A 84 -7.25 -8.96 -5.98
N ASN A 85 -6.58 -10.00 -5.50
CA ASN A 85 -5.82 -10.01 -4.27
C ASN A 85 -4.33 -10.02 -4.62
N VAL A 86 -3.57 -9.11 -4.03
CA VAL A 86 -2.14 -8.96 -4.28
C VAL A 86 -1.41 -9.07 -2.96
N ARG A 87 -0.43 -9.96 -2.89
CA ARG A 87 0.52 -10.02 -1.78
C ARG A 87 1.82 -9.36 -2.22
N VAL A 88 2.33 -8.45 -1.40
CA VAL A 88 3.65 -7.83 -1.57
C VAL A 88 4.49 -8.10 -0.32
N ASP A 89 5.53 -8.91 -0.46
CA ASP A 89 6.55 -9.05 0.57
C ASP A 89 7.53 -7.87 0.43
N PHE A 90 7.78 -7.14 1.51
CA PHE A 90 8.54 -5.90 1.49
C PHE A 90 9.56 -5.78 2.63
N GLU A 91 10.56 -4.92 2.39
CA GLU A 91 11.41 -4.33 3.41
C GLU A 91 10.98 -2.86 3.61
N LEU A 92 10.62 -2.49 4.84
CA LEU A 92 10.22 -1.15 5.24
C LEU A 92 11.40 -0.44 5.89
N VAL A 93 11.91 0.58 5.21
CA VAL A 93 12.99 1.43 5.68
C VAL A 93 12.41 2.70 6.30
N ILE A 94 12.68 2.93 7.59
CA ILE A 94 12.30 4.15 8.33
C ILE A 94 13.54 4.72 9.01
N GLY A 95 14.10 5.79 8.46
CA GLY A 95 15.40 6.32 8.89
C GLY A 95 16.47 5.23 8.81
N ASP A 96 17.14 4.94 9.93
CA ASP A 96 18.19 3.92 10.01
C ASP A 96 17.66 2.52 10.39
N LYS A 97 16.34 2.35 10.49
CA LYS A 97 15.71 1.08 10.83
C LYS A 97 15.12 0.42 9.60
N SER A 98 15.23 -0.90 9.57
CA SER A 98 14.58 -1.76 8.58
C SER A 98 13.70 -2.79 9.30
N LEU A 99 12.53 -3.06 8.72
CA LEU A 99 11.58 -4.07 9.16
C LEU A 99 11.14 -4.89 7.94
N TRP A 100 10.90 -6.17 8.12
CA TRP A 100 10.31 -7.00 7.06
C TRP A 100 8.81 -7.06 7.24
N GLY A 101 8.06 -7.14 6.15
CA GLY A 101 6.62 -7.23 6.25
C GLY A 101 5.96 -7.75 4.99
N THR A 102 4.65 -7.89 5.08
CA THR A 102 3.81 -8.29 3.97
C THR A 102 2.58 -7.40 3.91
N ASP A 103 2.32 -6.85 2.73
CA ASP A 103 1.07 -6.20 2.38
C ASP A 103 0.16 -7.19 1.65
N PHE A 104 -1.13 -7.13 1.98
CA PHE A 104 -2.22 -7.71 1.21
C PHE A 104 -3.10 -6.60 0.69
N PHE A 105 -3.13 -6.40 -0.63
CA PHE A 105 -4.05 -5.51 -1.30
C PHE A 105 -5.25 -6.26 -1.82
N ASN A 106 -6.44 -5.78 -1.49
CA ASN A 106 -7.63 -6.07 -2.28
C ASN A 106 -7.82 -4.92 -3.27
N MET A 107 -7.98 -5.28 -4.54
CA MET A 107 -8.06 -4.34 -5.65
C MET A 107 -9.31 -4.60 -6.46
N VAL A 108 -9.92 -3.52 -6.93
CA VAL A 108 -11.13 -3.55 -7.75
C VAL A 108 -10.90 -2.74 -9.01
N LYS A 109 -11.26 -3.32 -10.14
CA LYS A 109 -11.22 -2.68 -11.45
C LYS A 109 -12.43 -1.75 -11.63
N SER A 110 -12.19 -0.51 -12.04
CA SER A 110 -13.23 0.42 -12.49
C SER A 110 -12.89 0.89 -13.90
N GLY A 111 -13.67 0.44 -14.88
CA GLY A 111 -13.35 0.60 -16.29
C GLY A 111 -12.01 -0.08 -16.63
N GLU A 112 -11.03 0.71 -17.08
CA GLU A 112 -9.71 0.20 -17.46
C GLU A 112 -8.66 0.32 -16.35
N GLU A 113 -9.02 0.89 -15.18
CA GLU A 113 -8.12 1.20 -14.09
C GLU A 113 -8.24 0.20 -12.94
N TRP A 114 -7.11 -0.13 -12.32
CA TRP A 114 -7.02 -0.93 -11.11
C TRP A 114 -6.61 -0.06 -9.93
N LYS A 115 -7.38 -0.12 -8.84
CA LYS A 115 -7.09 0.63 -7.61
C LYS A 115 -7.24 -0.26 -6.39
N ILE A 116 -6.46 0.06 -5.37
CA ILE A 116 -6.49 -0.58 -4.06
C ILE A 116 -7.74 -0.08 -3.31
N SER A 117 -8.60 -1.00 -2.90
CA SER A 117 -9.75 -0.72 -2.04
C SER A 117 -9.45 -0.99 -0.56
N GLN A 118 -8.48 -1.87 -0.28
CA GLN A 118 -8.04 -2.19 1.07
C GLN A 118 -6.58 -2.62 1.06
N LYS A 119 -5.82 -2.15 2.06
CA LYS A 119 -4.49 -2.66 2.42
C LYS A 119 -4.58 -3.28 3.82
N ILE A 120 -4.07 -4.50 3.98
CA ILE A 120 -3.82 -5.12 5.29
C ILE A 120 -2.33 -5.43 5.36
N TYR A 121 -1.66 -5.07 6.44
CA TYR A 121 -0.23 -5.31 6.58
C TYR A 121 0.15 -5.84 7.94
N ALA A 122 1.26 -6.57 7.97
CA ALA A 122 1.96 -7.00 9.18
C ALA A 122 3.46 -6.81 8.99
N VAL A 123 4.16 -6.44 10.05
CA VAL A 123 5.62 -6.31 10.09
C VAL A 123 6.22 -7.26 11.12
N THR A 124 7.33 -7.89 10.76
CA THR A 124 8.13 -8.75 11.63
C THR A 124 9.46 -8.07 11.96
N HIS A 125 9.88 -8.18 13.22
CA HIS A 125 11.18 -7.73 13.73
C HIS A 125 12.30 -8.72 13.43
#